data_AF-B3XM58-F1
#
_entry.id   AF-B3XM58-F1
#
_cell.length_a   1.000
_cell.length_b   1.000
_cell.length_c   1.000
_cell.angle_alpha   90.00
_cell.angle_beta   90.00
_cell.angle_gamma   90.00
#
_symmetry.space_group_name_H-M   'P 1'
#
loop_
_entity.id
_entity.type
_entity.pdbx_description
1 polymer ?
#
loop_
_entity_poly.entity_id
_entity_poly.type
_entity_poly.pdbx_seq_one_letter_code
_entity_poly.pdbx_strand_id
1 'polypeptide(L)' 'MFQQFKDWYEMGLFTVQDERNGVLTGWITKDQYKQITGQDYDTVAQAQTV' A
#
# COMPACT_ATOMS: atom_id res chain seq x y z
N MET A 1 4.16 1.60 11.84
CA MET A 1 4.03 1.97 10.41
C MET A 1 2.66 1.67 9.86
N PHE A 2 2.16 0.44 9.98
CA PHE A 2 0.80 0.09 9.52
C PHE A 2 -0.30 1.09 9.90
N GLN A 3 -0.44 1.43 11.19
CA GLN A 3 -1.49 2.35 11.65
C GLN A 3 -1.34 3.76 11.06
N GLN A 4 -0.11 4.28 10.93
CA GLN A 4 0.13 5.59 10.32
C GLN A 4 -0.22 5.62 8.83
N PHE A 5 0.18 4.60 8.09
CA PHE A 5 -0.17 4.46 6.66
C PHE A 5 -1.68 4.36 6.48
N LYS A 6 -2.35 3.56 7.33
CA LYS A 6 -3.81 3.49 7.35
C LYS A 6 -4.45 4.86 7.59
N ASP A 7 -4.03 5.57 8.63
CA ASP A 7 -4.59 6.88 8.97
C ASP A 7 -4.31 7.90 7.83
N TRP A 8 -3.12 7.87 7.22
CA TRP A 8 -2.79 8.73 6.06
C TRP A 8 -3.63 8.42 4.84
N TYR A 9 -3.89 7.15 4.56
CA TYR A 9 -4.75 6.71 3.47
C TYR A 9 -6.22 7.11 3.73
N GLU A 10 -6.73 6.91 4.95
CA GLU A 10 -8.09 7.31 5.34
C GLU A 10 -8.28 8.83 5.33
N MET A 11 -7.23 9.60 5.65
CA MET A 11 -7.23 11.06 5.52
C MET A 11 -7.03 11.55 4.09
N GLY A 12 -6.79 10.65 3.12
CA GLY A 12 -6.50 11.00 1.73
C GLY A 12 -5.15 11.68 1.50
N LEU A 13 -4.23 11.58 2.47
CA LEU A 13 -2.85 12.06 2.34
C LEU A 13 -2.02 11.12 1.47
N PHE A 14 -2.30 9.81 1.56
CA PHE A 14 -1.58 8.76 0.85
C PHE A 14 -2.51 8.12 -0.18
N THR A 15 -1.99 7.89 -1.38
CA THR A 15 -2.68 7.15 -2.43
C THR A 15 -2.36 5.66 -2.35
N VAL A 16 -3.09 4.85 -3.10
CA VAL A 16 -2.79 3.41 -3.25
C VAL A 16 -1.34 3.18 -3.72
N GLN A 17 -0.78 4.11 -4.50
CA GLN A 17 0.61 4.04 -4.94
C GLN A 17 1.61 4.32 -3.81
N ASP A 18 1.29 5.22 -2.89
CA ASP A 18 2.13 5.50 -1.72
C ASP A 18 2.13 4.32 -0.75
N GLU A 19 0.97 3.70 -0.53
CA GLU A 19 0.85 2.44 0.21
C GLU A 19 1.71 1.34 -0.43
N ARG A 20 1.70 1.25 -1.77
CA ARG A 20 2.53 0.31 -2.52
C ARG A 20 4.02 0.59 -2.33
N ASN A 21 4.43 1.87 -2.32
CA ASN A 21 5.80 2.27 -2.00
C ASN A 21 6.19 1.91 -0.55
N GLY A 22 5.23 1.98 0.38
CA GLY A 22 5.41 1.48 1.74
C GLY A 22 5.75 0.00 1.80
N VAL A 23 5.15 -0.82 0.92
CA VAL A 23 5.52 -2.24 0.79
C VAL A 23 6.91 -2.40 0.16
N LEU A 24 7.21 -1.66 -0.92
CA LEU A 24 8.51 -1.73 -1.60
C LEU A 24 9.68 -1.33 -0.70
N THR A 25 9.47 -0.35 0.16
CA THR A 25 10.47 0.13 1.12
C THR A 25 10.53 -0.74 2.40
N GLY A 26 9.61 -1.70 2.55
CA GLY A 26 9.52 -2.59 3.71
C GLY A 26 8.92 -1.94 4.97
N TRP A 27 8.25 -0.80 4.82
CA TRP A 27 7.59 -0.08 5.93
C TRP A 27 6.29 -0.76 6.35
N ILE A 28 5.57 -1.35 5.38
CA ILE A 28 4.38 -2.17 5.60
C ILE A 28 4.48 -3.48 4.82
N THR A 29 3.73 -4.50 5.23
CA THR A 29 3.68 -5.78 4.51
C THR A 29 2.61 -5.79 3.41
N LYS A 30 2.68 -6.78 2.49
CA LYS A 30 1.65 -6.98 1.46
C LYS A 30 0.24 -7.19 2.06
N ASP A 31 0.15 -7.92 3.17
CA ASP A 31 -1.12 -8.11 3.88
C ASP A 31 -1.66 -6.81 4.45
N GLN A 32 -0.77 -5.98 5.00
CA GLN A 32 -1.11 -4.66 5.53
C GLN A 32 -1.59 -3.71 4.42
N TYR A 33 -0.92 -3.70 3.27
CA TYR A 33 -1.36 -2.98 2.08
C TYR A 33 -2.78 -3.38 1.65
N LYS A 34 -3.06 -4.68 1.65
CA LYS A 34 -4.40 -5.21 1.33
C LYS A 34 -5.45 -4.79 2.36
N GLN A 35 -5.08 -4.70 3.64
CA GLN A 35 -5.99 -4.19 4.68
C GLN A 35 -6.28 -2.70 4.54
N ILE A 36 -5.31 -1.89 4.12
CA ILE A 36 -5.47 -0.43 3.98
C ILE A 36 -6.24 -0.09 2.71
N THR A 37 -5.81 -0.66 1.58
CA THR A 37 -6.32 -0.29 0.25
C THR A 37 -7.46 -1.18 -0.23
N GLY A 38 -7.64 -2.35 0.37
CA GLY A 38 -8.54 -3.41 -0.12
C GLY A 38 -8.01 -4.16 -1.36
N GLN A 39 -6.84 -3.78 -1.88
CA GLN A 39 -6.28 -4.34 -3.11
C GLN A 39 -5.19 -5.37 -2.80
N ASP A 40 -5.12 -6.40 -3.64
CA ASP A 40 -4.11 -7.44 -3.48
C ASP A 40 -2.81 -7.02 -4.18
N TYR A 41 -1.72 -6.88 -3.40
CA TYR A 41 -0.47 -6.28 -3.86
C TYR A 41 0.11 -6.97 -5.10
N ASP A 42 0.07 -8.31 -5.14
CA ASP A 42 0.67 -9.09 -6.22
C ASP A 42 -0.08 -8.93 -7.55
N THR A 43 -1.38 -8.60 -7.52
CA THR A 43 -2.17 -8.37 -8.74
C THR A 43 -1.85 -7.02 -9.37
N VAL A 44 -1.55 -6.01 -8.55
CA VAL A 44 -1.14 -4.68 -9.04
C VAL A 44 0.35 -4.64 -9.39
N ALA A 45 1.16 -5.49 -8.75
CA ALA A 45 2.60 -5.56 -8.96
C ALA A 45 2.98 -5.86 -10.42
N GLN A 46 2.25 -6.79 -11.04
CA GLN A 46 2.48 -7.27 -12.40
C GLN A 46 2.21 -6.21 -13.50
N ALA A 47 1.50 -5.12 -13.20
CA ALA A 47 1.17 -4.09 -14.18
C ALA A 47 2.26 -3.01 -14.38
N GLN A 48 3.33 -3.00 -13.58
CA GLN A 48 4.38 -1.96 -13.63
C GLN A 48 5.72 -2.43 -14.23
N THR A 49 5.73 -3.57 -14.94
CA THR A 49 6.93 -4.12 -15.61
C THR A 49 6.81 -4.19 -17.13
N VAL A 50 6.03 -3.30 -17.76
CA VAL A 50 5.95 -3.17 -19.23
C VAL A 50 6.29 -1.77 -19.69
#